data_AF-A0A0F9C3N3-F1
#
_entry.id   AF-A0A0F9C3N3-F1
#
_cell.length_a   1.000
_cell.length_b   1.000
_cell.length_c   1.000
_cell.angle_alpha   90.00
_cell.angle_beta   90.00
_cell.angle_gamma   90.00
#
_symmetry.space_group_name_H-M   'P 1'
#
loop_
_entity.id
_entity.type
_entity.pdbx_description
1 polymer ?
#
loop_
_entity_poly.entity_id
_entity_poly.type
_entity_poly.pdbx_seq_one_letter_code
_entity_poly.pdbx_strand_id
1 'polypeptide(L)'
;GLWRRCITGDKTALNEMLRYNQGDVRTLEELYVMLRPWIKSHPNMGLYVNSDSEVCPNCGGSELHWKGSYYTPAGKYRSFRCRCGAIGRSRLSGLDKEQRKNLTISVAR
;
A
#
# COMPACT_ATOMS: atom_id res chain seq x y z
N GLY A 1 -3.24 -24.41 21.79
CA GLY A 1 -2.37 -23.95 20.69
C GLY A 1 -1.53 -22.76 21.14
N LEU A 2 -0.34 -22.59 20.58
CA LEU A 2 0.64 -21.56 20.97
C LEU A 2 0.04 -20.15 21.05
N TRP A 3 -0.70 -19.75 20.02
CA TRP A 3 -1.39 -18.46 19.92
C TRP A 3 -2.37 -18.19 21.06
N ARG A 4 -3.20 -19.18 21.43
CA ARG A 4 -4.17 -19.03 22.53
C ARG A 4 -3.46 -18.80 23.86
N ARG A 5 -2.34 -19.49 24.12
CA ARG A 5 -1.54 -19.31 25.34
C ARG A 5 -0.87 -17.93 25.39
N CYS A 6 -0.41 -17.43 24.24
CA CYS A 6 0.14 -16.07 24.14
C CYS A 6 -0.91 -15.02 24.50
N ILE A 7 -2.15 -15.16 24.01
CA ILE A 7 -3.26 -14.24 24.32
C ILE A 7 -3.55 -14.20 25.83
N THR A 8 -3.43 -15.34 26.52
CA THR A 8 -3.63 -15.41 27.98
C THR A 8 -2.40 -14.99 28.80
N GLY A 9 -1.31 -14.54 28.16
CA GLY A 9 -0.12 -14.01 28.84
C GLY A 9 0.85 -15.06 29.37
N ASP A 10 0.79 -16.31 28.89
CA ASP A 10 1.76 -17.35 29.26
C ASP A 10 3.18 -16.95 28.79
N LYS A 11 4.06 -16.64 29.74
CA LYS A 11 5.44 -16.18 29.48
C LYS A 11 6.25 -17.19 28.67
N THR A 12 6.08 -18.48 28.91
CA THR A 12 6.81 -19.53 28.19
C THR A 12 6.36 -19.57 26.73
N ALA A 13 5.05 -19.48 26.50
CA ALA A 13 4.48 -19.40 25.15
C ALA A 13 4.92 -18.12 24.41
N LEU A 14 4.98 -16.97 25.09
CA LEU A 14 5.45 -15.72 24.51
C LEU A 14 6.92 -15.79 24.09
N ASN A 15 7.78 -16.40 24.92
CA ASN A 15 9.20 -16.61 24.58
C ASN A 15 9.37 -17.55 23.38
N GLU A 16 8.57 -18.62 23.32
CA GLU A 16 8.54 -19.54 22.19
C GLU A 16 8.11 -18.82 20.89
N MET A 17 7.03 -18.05 20.96
CA MET A 17 6.53 -17.24 19.83
C MET A 17 7.54 -16.20 19.35
N LEU A 18 8.24 -15.53 20.29
CA LEU A 18 9.29 -14.57 19.95
C LEU A 18 10.43 -15.24 19.18
N ARG A 19 10.95 -16.37 19.67
CA ARG A 19 12.04 -17.10 19.01
C ARG A 19 11.63 -17.57 17.61
N TYR A 20 10.41 -18.07 17.46
CA TYR A 20 9.85 -18.47 16.18
C TYR A 20 9.77 -17.28 15.20
N ASN A 21 9.14 -16.17 15.62
CA ASN A 21 8.95 -15.00 14.75
C ASN A 21 10.26 -14.28 14.38
N GLN A 22 11.30 -14.36 15.22
CA GLN A 22 12.63 -13.84 14.86
C GLN A 22 13.22 -14.56 13.63
N GLY A 23 12.99 -15.87 13.50
CA GLY A 23 13.36 -16.65 12.32
C GLY A 23 12.52 -16.30 11.09
N ASP A 24 11.21 -16.16 11.28
CA ASP A 24 10.28 -15.78 10.21
C ASP A 24 10.62 -14.42 9.61
N VAL A 25 10.91 -13.40 10.44
CA VAL A 25 11.29 -12.06 9.94
C VAL A 25 12.48 -12.14 8.99
N ARG A 26 13.53 -12.87 9.37
CA ARG A 26 14.74 -13.02 8.53
C ARG A 26 14.47 -13.79 7.26
N THR A 27 13.65 -14.84 7.35
CA THR A 27 13.37 -15.74 6.22
C THR A 27 12.42 -15.10 5.21
N LEU A 28 11.48 -14.28 5.69
CA LEU A 28 10.39 -13.72 4.88
C LEU A 28 10.64 -12.29 4.44
N GLU A 29 11.76 -11.66 4.80
CA GLU A 29 12.08 -10.28 4.40
C GLU A 29 12.10 -10.12 2.87
N GLU A 30 12.83 -10.99 2.17
CA GLU A 30 12.91 -10.97 0.71
C GLU A 30 11.54 -11.23 0.08
N LEU A 31 10.79 -12.18 0.64
CA LEU A 31 9.43 -12.47 0.19
C LEU A 31 8.51 -11.26 0.39
N TYR A 32 8.61 -10.55 1.52
CA TYR A 32 7.87 -9.32 1.77
C TYR A 32 8.22 -8.24 0.74
N VAL A 33 9.50 -8.04 0.44
CA VAL A 33 9.96 -7.08 -0.57
C VAL A 33 9.42 -7.42 -1.95
N MET A 34 9.37 -8.71 -2.30
CA MET A 34 8.71 -9.17 -3.53
C MET A 34 7.21 -8.89 -3.47
N LEU A 35 6.51 -9.26 -2.40
CA LEU A 35 5.05 -9.23 -2.33
C LEU A 35 4.45 -7.83 -2.10
N ARG A 36 5.18 -6.88 -1.50
CA ARG A 36 4.68 -5.54 -1.15
C ARG A 36 3.94 -4.79 -2.27
N PRO A 37 4.27 -4.91 -3.58
CA PRO A 37 3.52 -4.25 -4.65
C PRO A 37 2.06 -4.70 -4.76
N TRP A 38 1.74 -5.90 -4.26
CA TRP A 38 0.41 -6.53 -4.31
C TRP A 38 -0.34 -6.46 -2.98
N ILE A 39 0.31 -6.02 -1.89
CA ILE A 39 -0.32 -5.86 -0.58
C ILE A 39 -1.33 -4.72 -0.62
N LYS A 40 -2.60 -5.04 -0.37
CA LYS A 40 -3.67 -4.04 -0.20
C LYS A 40 -3.44 -3.26 1.08
N SER A 41 -3.64 -1.94 1.04
CA SER A 41 -3.44 -1.05 2.20
C SER A 41 -2.02 -1.09 2.78
N HIS A 42 -1.02 -1.31 1.94
CA HIS A 42 0.39 -1.18 2.33
C HIS A 42 0.67 0.23 2.88
N PRO A 43 1.48 0.39 3.95
CA PRO A 43 1.84 1.71 4.47
C PRO A 43 2.42 2.60 3.39
N ASN A 44 1.92 3.82 3.27
CA ASN A 44 2.40 4.73 2.24
C ASN A 44 3.83 5.18 2.56
N MET A 45 4.82 4.56 1.89
CA MET A 45 6.24 4.86 2.03
C MET A 45 6.58 6.31 1.69
N GLY A 46 5.77 6.98 0.86
CA GLY A 46 5.95 8.40 0.57
C GLY A 46 5.79 9.33 1.78
N LEU A 47 5.22 8.84 2.89
CA LEU A 47 5.18 9.59 4.15
C LEU A 47 6.52 9.56 4.92
N TYR A 48 7.38 8.59 4.61
CA TYR A 48 8.62 8.31 5.35
C TYR A 48 9.88 8.57 4.51
N VAL A 49 9.71 8.93 3.24
CA VAL A 49 10.80 9.28 2.32
C VAL A 49 10.77 10.79 2.12
N ASN A 50 11.86 11.47 2.48
CA ASN A 50 12.04 12.88 2.18
C ASN A 50 12.32 13.03 0.67
N SER A 51 11.29 13.35 -0.10
CA SER A 51 11.35 13.52 -1.55
C SER A 51 10.50 14.70 -1.99
N ASP A 52 11.06 15.57 -2.82
CA ASP A 52 10.32 16.66 -3.49
C ASP A 52 9.57 16.19 -4.75
N SER A 53 9.65 14.89 -5.05
CA SER A 53 9.06 14.25 -6.24
C SER A 53 8.03 13.19 -5.86
N GLU A 54 7.14 12.87 -6.83
CA GLU A 54 6.19 11.76 -6.70
C GLU A 54 6.92 10.42 -6.53
N VAL A 55 6.61 9.69 -5.46
CA VAL A 55 7.18 8.37 -5.17
C VAL A 55 6.12 7.29 -5.06
N CYS A 56 6.53 6.04 -5.27
CA CYS A 56 5.67 4.88 -5.12
C CYS A 56 5.28 4.70 -3.65
N PRO A 57 3.97 4.55 -3.33
CA PRO A 57 3.54 4.33 -1.96
C PRO A 57 4.00 2.98 -1.40
N ASN A 58 4.32 1.99 -2.24
CA ASN A 58 4.71 0.66 -1.79
C ASN A 58 6.22 0.50 -1.56
N CYS A 59 7.07 1.22 -2.30
CA CYS A 59 8.52 1.07 -2.20
C CYS A 59 9.31 2.36 -1.98
N GLY A 60 8.67 3.53 -2.06
CA GLY A 60 9.35 4.83 -1.95
C GLY A 60 10.19 5.24 -3.17
N GLY A 61 10.28 4.41 -4.21
CA GLY A 61 11.03 4.73 -5.42
C GLY A 61 10.32 5.76 -6.31
N SER A 62 11.10 6.61 -6.99
CA SER A 62 10.64 7.66 -7.90
C SER A 62 10.39 7.19 -9.34
N GLU A 63 10.70 5.93 -9.65
CA GLU A 63 10.57 5.37 -10.99
C GLU A 63 9.13 4.98 -11.31
N LEU A 64 8.33 6.00 -11.66
CA LEU A 64 6.91 5.89 -11.95
C LEU A 64 6.65 6.06 -13.45
N HIS A 65 6.12 5.02 -14.10
CA HIS A 65 5.70 5.07 -15.49
C HIS A 65 4.22 5.45 -15.58
N TRP A 66 3.95 6.74 -15.83
CA TRP A 66 2.59 7.30 -15.96
C TRP A 66 2.06 7.12 -17.38
N LYS A 67 1.14 6.17 -17.60
CA LYS A 67 0.57 5.90 -18.94
C LYS A 67 -0.94 5.62 -18.96
N GLY A 68 -1.63 5.69 -17.81
CA GLY A 68 -3.05 5.36 -17.76
C GLY A 68 -3.91 6.37 -17.00
N SER A 69 -5.20 6.05 -16.92
CA SER A 69 -6.16 6.74 -16.04
C SER A 69 -6.84 5.72 -15.12
N TYR A 70 -7.07 6.11 -13.88
CA TYR A 70 -7.89 5.39 -12.92
C TYR A 70 -9.17 6.19 -12.67
N TYR A 71 -10.32 5.51 -12.68
CA TYR A 71 -11.62 6.15 -12.52
C TYR A 71 -12.30 5.67 -11.24
N THR A 72 -12.93 6.61 -10.55
CA THR A 72 -13.92 6.36 -9.50
C THR A 72 -15.27 6.90 -9.98
N PRO A 73 -16.40 6.64 -9.28
CA PRO A 73 -17.72 7.12 -9.72
C PRO A 73 -17.78 8.63 -10.01
N ALA A 74 -16.95 9.44 -9.33
CA ALA A 74 -16.88 10.88 -9.53
C ALA A 74 -15.45 11.42 -9.71
N GLY A 75 -14.51 10.62 -10.23
CA GLY A 75 -13.12 11.04 -10.32
C GLY A 75 -12.34 10.37 -11.45
N LYS A 76 -11.37 11.12 -11.99
CA LYS A 76 -10.38 10.63 -12.96
C LYS A 76 -9.00 11.00 -12.43
N TYR A 77 -8.11 10.02 -12.33
CA TYR A 77 -6.77 10.17 -11.78
C TYR A 77 -5.76 9.63 -12.79
N ARG A 78 -4.56 10.18 -12.84
CA ARG A 78 -3.47 9.56 -13.61
C ARG A 78 -3.11 8.25 -12.92
N SER A 79 -2.82 7.20 -13.67
CA SER A 79 -2.31 5.94 -13.12
C SER A 79 -0.88 5.69 -13.57
N PHE A 80 -0.13 5.01 -12.70
CA PHE A 80 1.26 4.63 -12.94
C PHE A 80 1.49 3.16 -12.64
N ARG A 81 2.57 2.64 -13.24
CA ARG A 81 3.24 1.42 -12.82
C ARG A 81 4.66 1.75 -12.36
N CYS A 82 5.02 1.34 -11.15
CA CYS A 82 6.37 1.52 -10.62
C CYS A 82 7.30 0.38 -11.09
N ARG A 83 8.62 0.62 -11.13
CA ARG A 83 9.63 -0.42 -11.34
C ARG A 83 9.49 -1.60 -10.38
N CYS A 84 9.06 -1.38 -9.13
CA CYS A 84 8.81 -2.47 -8.17
C CYS A 84 7.61 -3.36 -8.53
N GLY A 85 6.83 -3.02 -9.56
CA GLY A 85 5.64 -3.73 -9.99
C GLY A 85 4.32 -3.13 -9.46
N ALA A 86 4.38 -2.19 -8.51
CA ALA A 86 3.18 -1.63 -7.91
C ALA A 86 2.40 -0.79 -8.91
N ILE A 87 1.08 -0.91 -8.86
CA ILE A 87 0.16 -0.08 -9.64
C ILE A 87 -0.47 0.92 -8.68
N GLY A 88 -0.42 2.20 -9.05
CA GLY A 88 -0.99 3.28 -8.25
C GLY A 88 -1.58 4.38 -9.10
N ARG A 89 -2.00 5.44 -8.42
CA ARG A 89 -2.60 6.62 -9.05
C ARG A 89 -2.16 7.91 -8.38
N SER A 90 -2.35 9.02 -9.09
CA SER A 90 -2.20 10.35 -8.50
C SER A 90 -3.20 10.55 -7.36
N ARG A 91 -2.77 11.28 -6.32
CA ARG A 91 -3.65 11.69 -5.22
C ARG A 91 -4.69 12.69 -5.71
N LEU A 92 -4.26 13.66 -6.52
CA LEU A 92 -5.12 14.70 -7.08
C LEU A 92 -5.84 14.19 -8.34
N SER A 93 -7.10 14.58 -8.47
CA SER A 93 -7.93 14.34 -9.65
C SER A 93 -7.41 15.16 -10.83
N GLY A 94 -7.38 14.55 -12.02
CA GLY A 94 -7.09 15.20 -13.29
C GLY A 94 -8.31 15.85 -13.93
N LEU A 95 -9.49 15.83 -13.29
CA LEU A 95 -10.65 16.59 -13.75
C LEU A 95 -10.51 18.06 -13.37
N ASP A 96 -10.91 18.96 -14.26
CA ASP A 96 -11.01 20.40 -13.95
C ASP A 96 -12.26 20.73 -13.10
N LYS A 97 -12.43 22.00 -12.76
CA LYS A 97 -13.53 22.47 -11.90
C LYS A 97 -14.91 22.29 -12.56
N GLU A 98 -15.03 22.56 -13.85
CA GLU A 98 -16.31 22.51 -14.56
C GLU A 98 -16.72 21.07 -14.84
N GLN A 99 -15.77 20.22 -15.23
CA GLN A 99 -15.98 18.78 -15.35
C GLN A 99 -16.52 18.18 -14.05
N ARG A 100 -15.96 18.56 -12.89
CA ARG A 100 -16.41 18.06 -11.58
C ARG A 100 -17.83 18.50 -11.23
N LYS A 101 -18.23 19.74 -11.55
CA LYS A 101 -19.59 20.24 -11.28
C LYS A 101 -20.66 19.46 -12.04
N ASN A 102 -20.31 18.98 -13.24
CA ASN A 102 -21.26 18.30 -14.13
C ASN A 102 -21.41 16.80 -13.81
N LEU A 103 -20.68 16.26 -12.82
CA LEU A 103 -20.80 14.85 -12.44
C LEU A 103 -22.00 14.63 -11.52
N THR A 104 -22.80 13.62 -11.85
CA THR A 104 -23.82 13.07 -10.98
C THR A 104 -23.40 11.67 -10.51
N ILE A 105 -23.86 11.24 -9.34
CA ILE A 105 -23.55 9.92 -8.76
C ILE A 105 -24.82 9.19 -8.35
N SER A 106 -24.83 7.88 -8.48
CA SER A 106 -25.90 7.04 -7.93
C SER A 106 -25.83 7.02 -6.41
N VAL A 107 -26.99 6.95 -5.74
CA VAL A 107 -27.06 6.70 -4.29
C VAL A 107 -26.51 5.30 -4.00
N ALA A 108 -25.65 5.18 -2.98
CA ALA A 108 -25.19 3.88 -2.49
C ALA A 108 -26.42 3.11 -1.95
N ARG A 109 -26.69 1.93 -2.50
CA ARG A 109 -27.65 0.99 -1.93
C ARG A 109 -26.98 0.13 -0.88
#